data_AF-A0A3S0BKG1-F1
#
_entry.id   AF-A0A3S0BKG1-F1
#
_cell.length_a   1.000
_cell.length_b   1.000
_cell.length_c   1.000
_cell.angle_alpha   90.00
_cell.angle_beta   90.00
_cell.angle_gamma   90.00
#
_symmetry.space_group_name_H-M   'P 1'
#
loop_
_entity.id
_entity.type
_entity.pdbx_description
1 polymer ?
#
loop_
_entity_poly.entity_id
_entity_poly.type
_entity_poly.pdbx_seq_one_letter_code
_entity_poly.pdbx_strand_id
1 'polypeptide(L)'
;MKLIFLGVSSALSVGYKSFHANIISKVMSPYELNPLNINPLRDVLASTIDFDYLHTNSVCQLFIAATNVGNGRLRVFKNSDVCLNAVLASACLPFLFQAVEVDGEDYWDGGYIGNPPLFPLISETKSQDILIVQINPVNIEETPTHAREILDRINTLSFNSSLMRELRAVKFVTDLIDNGELSSEKHKRVYIHTIEAESVVKGLGVSSKLNTDAEYIDYLFQSGRRLADEFLANHFDKIGKQSSTDIVEKFM
;
A
#
# COMPACT_ATOMS: atom_id res chain seq x y z
N MET A 1 4.49 39.61 -53.28
CA MET A 1 5.08 39.94 -51.95
C MET A 1 4.64 38.84 -50.99
N LYS A 2 5.55 37.94 -50.58
CA LYS A 2 5.29 36.89 -49.59
C LYS A 2 5.31 37.54 -48.20
N LEU A 3 4.23 37.42 -47.42
CA LEU A 3 4.29 37.58 -45.97
C LEU A 3 3.88 36.26 -45.33
N ILE A 4 4.82 35.69 -44.59
CA ILE A 4 4.69 34.52 -43.73
C ILE A 4 4.28 35.07 -42.35
N PHE A 5 3.18 34.59 -41.77
CA PHE A 5 2.95 34.68 -40.33
C PHE A 5 3.01 33.26 -39.75
N LEU A 6 4.08 33.03 -38.99
CA LEU A 6 4.35 31.83 -38.20
C LEU A 6 3.35 31.75 -37.04
N GLY A 7 2.75 30.57 -36.87
CA GLY A 7 1.95 30.24 -35.70
C GLY A 7 2.79 30.10 -34.43
N VAL A 8 2.24 30.54 -33.30
CA VAL A 8 2.70 30.14 -31.97
C VAL A 8 1.59 29.36 -31.28
N SER A 9 1.67 28.06 -31.53
CA SER A 9 1.37 26.89 -30.69
C SER A 9 0.58 27.10 -29.38
N SER A 10 -0.57 26.43 -29.31
CA SER A 10 -1.38 26.12 -28.13
C SER A 10 -0.68 25.23 -27.07
N ALA A 11 0.59 24.87 -27.26
CA ALA A 11 1.36 24.03 -26.33
C ALA A 11 1.87 24.76 -25.07
N LEU A 12 1.90 26.10 -25.07
CA LEU A 12 2.40 26.89 -23.93
C LEU A 12 1.44 26.91 -22.73
N SER A 13 0.17 26.54 -22.91
CA SER A 13 -0.86 26.56 -21.85
C SER A 13 -0.81 25.33 -20.91
N VAL A 14 -0.49 24.15 -21.45
CA VAL A 14 -0.52 22.89 -20.69
C VAL A 14 0.75 22.71 -19.86
N GLY A 15 1.93 23.02 -20.43
CA GLY A 15 3.21 22.93 -19.72
C GLY A 15 3.32 23.91 -18.54
N TYR A 16 2.76 25.11 -18.69
CA TYR A 16 2.76 26.13 -17.64
C TYR A 16 1.82 25.77 -16.48
N LYS A 17 0.65 25.19 -16.77
CA LYS A 17 -0.29 24.69 -15.75
C LYS A 17 0.27 23.49 -14.98
N SER A 18 0.95 22.57 -15.65
CA SER A 18 1.60 21.40 -15.02
C SER A 18 2.84 21.75 -14.19
N PHE A 19 3.55 22.83 -14.53
CA PHE A 19 4.67 23.34 -13.74
C PHE A 19 4.21 24.05 -12.45
N HIS A 20 3.19 24.91 -12.54
CA HIS A 20 2.62 25.58 -11.36
C HIS A 20 1.89 24.62 -10.42
N ALA A 21 1.14 23.65 -10.95
CA ALA A 21 0.52 22.61 -10.13
C ALA A 21 1.54 21.78 -9.33
N ASN A 22 2.74 21.56 -9.87
CA ASN A 22 3.83 20.80 -9.22
C ASN A 22 4.56 21.54 -8.10
N ILE A 23 4.71 22.87 -8.21
CA ILE A 23 5.24 23.70 -7.12
C ILE A 23 4.16 23.87 -6.05
N ILE A 24 2.91 24.09 -6.47
CA ILE A 24 1.77 24.25 -5.57
C ILE A 24 1.57 23.01 -4.69
N SER A 25 1.66 21.78 -5.20
CA SER A 25 1.52 20.57 -4.36
C SER A 25 2.70 20.29 -3.42
N LYS A 26 3.82 21.00 -3.59
CA LYS A 26 5.02 20.90 -2.71
C LYS A 26 5.16 22.09 -1.76
N VAL A 27 4.38 23.16 -1.98
CA VAL A 27 4.40 24.39 -1.19
C VAL A 27 3.07 24.60 -0.44
N MET A 28 1.97 24.03 -0.95
CA MET A 28 0.65 24.07 -0.33
C MET A 28 0.20 22.68 0.09
N SER A 29 -0.23 22.58 1.34
CA SER A 29 -0.76 21.39 1.99
C SER A 29 -2.18 21.04 1.51
N PRO A 30 -2.66 19.80 1.74
CA PRO A 30 -4.06 19.44 1.47
C PRO A 30 -5.07 20.33 2.20
N TYR A 31 -4.67 20.94 3.32
CA TYR A 31 -5.49 21.88 4.09
C TYR A 31 -5.67 23.22 3.34
N GLU A 32 -4.65 23.66 2.62
CA GLU A 32 -4.70 24.88 1.81
C GLU A 32 -5.39 24.64 0.46
N LEU A 33 -5.21 23.46 -0.13
CA LEU A 33 -5.77 23.10 -1.44
C LEU A 33 -7.24 22.67 -1.38
N ASN A 34 -7.67 22.06 -0.28
CA ASN A 34 -9.03 21.55 -0.09
C ASN A 34 -9.59 21.98 1.27
N PRO A 35 -9.80 23.28 1.53
CA PRO A 35 -10.24 23.76 2.85
C PRO A 35 -11.63 23.24 3.25
N LEU A 36 -12.45 22.82 2.28
CA LEU A 36 -13.76 22.21 2.52
C LEU A 36 -13.69 20.69 2.78
N ASN A 37 -12.50 20.08 2.70
CA ASN A 37 -12.24 18.66 2.87
C ASN A 37 -13.21 17.75 2.08
N ILE A 38 -13.52 18.13 0.84
CA ILE A 38 -14.37 17.31 -0.04
C ILE A 38 -13.60 16.05 -0.41
N ASN A 39 -14.15 14.89 -0.10
CA ASN A 39 -13.52 13.59 -0.35
C ASN A 39 -14.51 12.63 -1.04
N PRO A 40 -14.50 12.51 -2.38
CA PRO A 40 -15.39 11.61 -3.11
C PRO A 40 -15.25 10.14 -2.73
N LEU A 41 -14.06 9.72 -2.26
CA LEU A 41 -13.84 8.35 -1.77
C LEU A 41 -14.72 8.06 -0.54
N ARG A 42 -15.00 9.07 0.29
CA ARG A 42 -15.87 8.93 1.46
C ARG A 42 -17.25 8.42 1.06
N ASP A 43 -17.85 9.01 0.04
CA ASP A 43 -19.21 8.67 -0.40
C ASP A 43 -19.26 7.27 -1.03
N VAL A 44 -18.21 6.92 -1.80
CA VAL A 44 -18.08 5.57 -2.38
C VAL A 44 -17.94 4.52 -1.28
N LEU A 45 -17.06 4.73 -0.30
CA LEU A 45 -16.87 3.78 0.80
C LEU A 45 -18.12 3.66 1.67
N ALA A 46 -18.79 4.78 1.98
CA ALA A 46 -20.01 4.79 2.77
C ALA A 46 -21.17 4.05 2.08
N SER A 47 -21.24 4.10 0.75
CA SER A 47 -22.28 3.41 -0.02
C SER A 47 -21.95 1.95 -0.35
N THR A 48 -20.66 1.57 -0.30
CA THR A 48 -20.21 0.23 -0.69
C THR A 48 -20.01 -0.71 0.50
N ILE A 49 -19.63 -0.19 1.66
CA ILE A 49 -19.27 -1.01 2.83
C ILE A 49 -20.41 -0.99 3.86
N ASP A 50 -20.93 -2.19 4.16
CA ASP A 50 -21.82 -2.43 5.29
C ASP A 50 -20.99 -2.65 6.57
N PHE A 51 -20.80 -1.59 7.36
CA PHE A 51 -20.02 -1.64 8.60
C PHE A 51 -20.71 -2.44 9.71
N ASP A 52 -22.04 -2.40 9.79
CA ASP A 52 -22.79 -3.17 10.80
C ASP A 52 -22.63 -4.68 10.56
N TYR A 53 -22.66 -5.10 9.29
CA TYR A 53 -22.34 -6.47 8.91
C TYR A 53 -20.88 -6.81 9.22
N LEU A 54 -19.94 -5.92 8.91
CA LEU A 54 -18.52 -6.14 9.19
C LEU A 54 -18.24 -6.34 10.68
N HIS A 55 -18.93 -5.58 11.55
CA HIS A 55 -18.75 -5.63 13.01
C HIS A 55 -19.27 -6.92 13.62
N THR A 56 -20.34 -7.48 13.04
CA THR A 56 -21.02 -8.68 13.56
C THR A 56 -20.51 -9.97 12.92
N ASN A 57 -19.88 -9.88 11.75
CA ASN A 57 -19.35 -11.04 11.03
C ASN A 57 -17.88 -11.30 11.34
N SER A 58 -17.59 -12.45 11.95
CA SER A 58 -16.24 -12.90 12.27
C SER A 58 -15.69 -13.98 11.32
N VAL A 59 -16.34 -14.25 10.18
CA VAL A 59 -15.88 -15.26 9.20
C VAL A 59 -14.50 -14.90 8.65
N CYS A 60 -14.27 -13.60 8.40
CA CYS A 60 -12.98 -13.08 7.98
C CYS A 60 -12.52 -12.01 8.98
N GLN A 61 -11.42 -12.29 9.67
CA GLN A 61 -10.77 -11.29 10.53
C GLN A 61 -10.07 -10.26 9.63
N LEU A 62 -10.41 -8.99 9.83
CA LEU A 62 -9.90 -7.84 9.12
C LEU A 62 -8.99 -7.03 10.05
N PHE A 63 -7.85 -6.59 9.50
CA PHE A 63 -6.90 -5.72 10.19
C PHE A 63 -6.52 -4.57 9.27
N ILE A 64 -6.83 -3.33 9.68
CA ILE A 64 -6.54 -2.12 8.93
C ILE A 64 -5.54 -1.29 9.72
N ALA A 65 -4.39 -0.98 9.12
CA ALA A 65 -3.34 -0.17 9.74
C ALA A 65 -3.51 1.32 9.43
N ALA A 66 -3.32 2.17 10.43
CA ALA A 66 -3.17 3.62 10.28
C ALA A 66 -2.05 4.13 11.20
N THR A 67 -1.42 5.24 10.80
CA THR A 67 -0.34 5.88 11.55
C THR A 67 -0.89 7.09 12.30
N ASN A 68 -0.81 7.10 13.63
CA ASN A 68 -1.16 8.28 14.43
C ASN A 68 -0.15 9.40 14.17
N VAL A 69 -0.63 10.58 13.78
CA VAL A 69 0.21 11.72 13.38
C VAL A 69 0.97 12.33 14.56
N GLY A 70 0.32 12.45 15.72
CA GLY A 70 0.87 13.13 16.88
C GLY A 70 1.99 12.35 17.57
N ASN A 71 1.93 11.02 17.56
CA ASN A 71 2.88 10.17 18.31
C ASN A 71 3.60 9.11 17.47
N GLY A 72 3.28 8.99 16.17
CA GLY A 72 3.92 8.05 15.24
C GLY A 72 3.64 6.58 15.53
N ARG A 73 2.63 6.24 16.34
CA ARG A 73 2.29 4.85 16.66
C ARG A 73 1.34 4.26 15.63
N LEU A 74 1.49 2.95 15.42
CA LEU A 74 0.55 2.16 14.63
C LEU A 74 -0.74 1.95 15.42
N ARG A 75 -1.89 2.25 14.79
CA ARG A 75 -3.20 1.78 15.22
C ARG A 75 -3.68 0.73 14.22
N VAL A 76 -4.08 -0.43 14.75
CA VAL A 76 -4.68 -1.50 13.94
C VAL A 76 -6.15 -1.60 14.30
N PHE A 77 -7.01 -1.27 13.34
CA PHE A 77 -8.45 -1.43 13.45
C PHE A 77 -8.86 -2.86 13.08
N LYS A 78 -9.73 -3.46 13.88
CA LYS A 78 -10.29 -4.81 13.67
C LYS A 78 -11.76 -4.72 13.26
N ASN A 79 -12.36 -5.86 12.90
CA ASN A 79 -13.77 -5.91 12.47
C ASN A 79 -14.70 -5.05 13.34
N SER A 80 -14.62 -5.14 14.67
CA SER A 80 -15.51 -4.45 15.61
C SER A 80 -15.33 -2.92 15.68
N ASP A 81 -14.19 -2.40 15.24
CA ASP A 81 -13.80 -0.99 15.36
C ASP A 81 -13.48 -0.34 14.00
N VAL A 82 -13.54 -1.09 12.90
CA VAL A 82 -13.44 -0.54 11.55
C VAL A 82 -14.67 0.30 11.25
N CYS A 83 -14.47 1.59 11.05
CA CYS A 83 -15.48 2.53 10.58
C CYS A 83 -15.02 3.21 9.29
N LEU A 84 -15.89 4.03 8.70
CA LEU A 84 -15.56 4.80 7.49
C LEU A 84 -14.28 5.62 7.64
N ASN A 85 -14.10 6.30 8.78
CA ASN A 85 -12.91 7.09 9.03
C ASN A 85 -11.65 6.21 9.20
N ALA A 86 -11.77 5.01 9.77
CA ALA A 86 -10.65 4.07 9.86
C ALA A 86 -10.15 3.63 8.48
N VAL A 87 -11.07 3.32 7.56
CA VAL A 87 -10.73 2.97 6.17
C VAL A 87 -10.11 4.16 5.43
N LEU A 88 -10.69 5.36 5.59
CA LEU A 88 -10.13 6.59 5.00
C LEU A 88 -8.73 6.91 5.55
N ALA A 89 -8.53 6.79 6.86
CA ALA A 89 -7.23 7.02 7.51
C ALA A 89 -6.15 6.10 6.92
N SER A 90 -6.46 4.82 6.74
CA SER A 90 -5.52 3.84 6.19
C SER A 90 -5.13 4.12 4.74
N ALA A 91 -5.99 4.79 3.96
CA ALA A 91 -5.73 5.19 2.58
C ALA A 91 -5.22 6.64 2.43
N CYS A 92 -4.98 7.35 3.54
CA CYS A 92 -4.69 8.77 3.55
C CYS A 92 -3.20 9.07 3.36
N LEU A 93 -2.78 9.27 2.11
CA LEU A 93 -1.44 9.79 1.80
C LEU A 93 -1.31 11.28 2.18
N PRO A 94 -0.33 11.67 3.03
CA PRO A 94 -0.22 13.02 3.62
C PRO A 94 -0.13 14.18 2.62
N PHE A 95 0.31 13.93 1.38
CA PHE A 95 0.44 14.95 0.34
C PHE A 95 -0.81 15.09 -0.53
N LEU A 96 -1.78 14.19 -0.39
CA LEU A 96 -3.00 14.15 -1.21
C LEU A 96 -4.26 14.39 -0.38
N PHE A 97 -4.25 13.98 0.89
CA PHE A 97 -5.42 14.05 1.77
C PHE A 97 -5.05 14.70 3.11
N GLN A 98 -6.01 15.40 3.70
CA GLN A 98 -5.90 15.85 5.08
C GLN A 98 -5.91 14.64 6.01
N ALA A 99 -5.25 14.76 7.17
CA ALA A 99 -5.32 13.73 8.20
C ALA A 99 -6.78 13.45 8.57
N VAL A 100 -7.07 12.18 8.85
CA VAL A 100 -8.42 11.73 9.17
C VAL A 100 -8.52 11.57 10.68
N GLU A 101 -9.47 12.25 11.29
CA GLU A 101 -9.74 12.15 12.71
C GLU A 101 -10.52 10.85 13.02
N VAL A 102 -10.01 10.08 13.97
CA VAL A 102 -10.69 8.91 14.56
C VAL A 102 -10.55 8.98 16.07
N ASP A 103 -11.68 9.03 16.78
CA ASP A 103 -11.73 9.15 18.25
C ASP A 103 -10.91 10.31 18.83
N GLY A 104 -10.90 11.46 18.14
CA GLY A 104 -10.20 12.68 18.58
C GLY A 104 -8.69 12.68 18.33
N GLU A 105 -8.16 11.71 17.58
CA GLU A 105 -6.76 11.68 17.13
C GLU A 105 -6.66 11.69 15.61
N ASP A 106 -5.61 12.33 15.09
CA ASP A 106 -5.34 12.43 13.66
C ASP A 106 -4.52 11.24 13.14
N TYR A 107 -4.92 10.71 11.98
CA TYR A 107 -4.28 9.57 11.35
C TYR A 107 -3.93 9.79 9.88
N TRP A 108 -2.82 9.17 9.48
CA TRP A 108 -2.37 8.98 8.09
C TRP A 108 -2.30 7.50 7.73
N ASP A 109 -1.96 7.23 6.47
CA ASP A 109 -1.74 5.89 5.92
C ASP A 109 -0.88 5.00 6.84
N GLY A 110 -1.29 3.74 6.99
CA GLY A 110 -0.59 2.77 7.83
C GLY A 110 0.80 2.39 7.33
N GLY A 111 1.10 2.60 6.04
CA GLY A 111 2.36 2.22 5.41
C GLY A 111 3.59 2.89 6.01
N TYR A 112 3.44 4.05 6.65
CA TYR A 112 4.56 4.72 7.28
C TYR A 112 5.13 3.95 8.49
N ILE A 113 4.32 3.15 9.18
CA ILE A 113 4.73 2.42 10.38
C ILE A 113 4.52 0.91 10.29
N GLY A 114 3.50 0.41 9.59
CA GLY A 114 3.20 -1.03 9.55
C GLY A 114 2.04 -1.40 8.63
N ASN A 115 2.29 -1.44 7.31
CA ASN A 115 1.35 -1.97 6.32
C ASN A 115 2.05 -2.96 5.36
N PRO A 116 1.58 -4.22 5.26
CA PRO A 116 0.54 -4.82 6.09
C PRO A 116 1.02 -5.08 7.53
N PRO A 117 0.13 -5.00 8.54
CA PRO A 117 0.48 -5.37 9.91
C PRO A 117 0.51 -6.91 10.02
N LEU A 118 1.69 -7.54 10.03
CA LEU A 118 1.80 -9.01 10.05
C LEU A 118 1.58 -9.57 11.45
N PHE A 119 1.97 -8.85 12.50
CA PHE A 119 1.85 -9.36 13.87
C PHE A 119 0.43 -9.79 14.27
N PRO A 120 -0.65 -9.03 13.99
CA PRO A 120 -2.02 -9.49 14.24
C PRO A 120 -2.38 -10.75 13.45
N LEU A 121 -1.92 -10.88 12.19
CA LEU A 121 -2.14 -12.09 11.40
C LEU A 121 -1.48 -13.32 12.06
N ILE A 122 -0.29 -13.14 12.62
CA ILE A 122 0.45 -14.23 13.28
C ILE A 122 -0.17 -14.59 14.63
N SER A 123 -0.51 -13.60 15.45
CA SER A 123 -0.90 -13.80 16.85
C SER A 123 -2.40 -14.06 17.05
N GLU A 124 -3.27 -13.56 16.17
CA GLU A 124 -4.72 -13.56 16.39
C GLU A 124 -5.50 -14.47 15.43
N THR A 125 -4.85 -14.99 14.38
CA THR A 125 -5.48 -15.93 13.45
C THR A 125 -4.97 -17.36 13.69
N LYS A 126 -5.60 -18.36 13.06
CA LYS A 126 -5.15 -19.77 13.12
C LYS A 126 -4.21 -20.14 11.98
N SER A 127 -4.20 -19.39 10.88
CA SER A 127 -3.40 -19.70 9.71
C SER A 127 -1.91 -19.67 10.04
N GLN A 128 -1.15 -20.58 9.44
CA GLN A 128 0.30 -20.54 9.39
C GLN A 128 0.79 -19.81 8.13
N ASP A 129 -0.03 -19.76 7.08
CA ASP A 129 0.30 -19.11 5.83
C ASP A 129 -0.09 -17.63 5.85
N ILE A 130 0.84 -16.80 5.37
CA ILE A 130 0.61 -15.38 5.07
C ILE A 130 0.92 -15.17 3.60
N LEU A 131 -0.10 -14.74 2.86
CA LEU A 131 0.04 -14.30 1.47
C LEU A 131 0.15 -12.78 1.42
N ILE A 132 1.29 -12.29 0.95
CA ILE A 132 1.57 -10.88 0.74
C ILE A 132 1.27 -10.56 -0.72
N VAL A 133 0.41 -9.58 -0.97
CA VAL A 133 0.23 -9.02 -2.32
C VAL A 133 1.08 -7.76 -2.38
N GLN A 134 2.21 -7.84 -3.07
CA GLN A 134 3.19 -6.77 -3.10
C GLN A 134 3.06 -5.95 -4.39
N ILE A 135 2.60 -4.71 -4.22
CA ILE A 135 2.41 -3.76 -5.33
C ILE A 135 3.70 -2.98 -5.61
N ASN A 136 4.30 -2.39 -4.56
CA ASN A 136 5.51 -1.58 -4.72
C ASN A 136 6.75 -2.47 -4.77
N PRO A 137 7.66 -2.27 -5.75
CA PRO A 137 8.88 -3.05 -5.84
C PRO A 137 9.82 -2.74 -4.68
N VAL A 138 10.53 -3.76 -4.19
CA VAL A 138 11.57 -3.60 -3.16
C VAL A 138 12.80 -2.92 -3.77
N ASN A 139 13.24 -3.46 -4.89
CA ASN A 139 14.42 -3.04 -5.62
C ASN A 139 14.04 -2.18 -6.82
N ILE A 140 14.95 -1.27 -7.20
CA ILE A 140 14.85 -0.50 -8.45
C ILE A 140 16.19 -0.62 -9.16
N GLU A 141 16.17 -0.69 -10.49
CA GLU A 141 17.39 -0.82 -11.28
C GLU A 141 18.14 0.51 -11.42
N GLU A 142 17.40 1.61 -11.53
CA GLU A 142 17.95 2.94 -11.76
C GLU A 142 17.80 3.84 -10.54
N THR A 143 18.83 4.64 -10.26
CA THR A 143 18.78 5.63 -9.17
C THR A 143 17.89 6.80 -9.61
N PRO A 144 16.85 7.17 -8.84
CA PRO A 144 15.97 8.26 -9.20
C PRO A 144 16.73 9.59 -9.13
N THR A 145 16.61 10.40 -10.18
CA THR A 145 17.31 11.71 -10.26
C THR A 145 16.34 12.88 -10.27
N HIS A 146 15.06 12.64 -10.56
CA HIS A 146 14.03 13.68 -10.55
C HIS A 146 13.33 13.76 -9.20
N ALA A 147 12.97 14.97 -8.77
CA ALA A 147 12.36 15.20 -7.46
C ALA A 147 11.04 14.44 -7.23
N ARG A 148 10.30 14.07 -8.28
CA ARG A 148 9.08 13.25 -8.15
C ARG A 148 9.41 11.79 -7.90
N GLU A 149 10.39 11.26 -8.63
CA GLU A 149 10.88 9.89 -8.48
C GLU A 149 11.55 9.69 -7.12
N ILE A 150 12.29 10.70 -6.63
CA ILE A 150 12.92 10.68 -5.31
C ILE A 150 11.86 10.61 -4.20
N LEU A 151 10.83 11.46 -4.27
CA LEU A 151 9.74 11.42 -3.27
C LEU A 151 8.95 10.12 -3.32
N ASP A 152 8.66 9.62 -4.52
CA ASP A 152 8.03 8.32 -4.69
C ASP A 152 8.89 7.20 -4.09
N ARG A 153 10.20 7.23 -4.33
CA ARG A 153 11.14 6.27 -3.75
C ARG A 153 11.18 6.36 -2.23
N ILE A 154 11.20 7.57 -1.64
CA ILE A 154 11.13 7.75 -0.19
C ILE A 154 9.86 7.09 0.38
N ASN A 155 8.69 7.34 -0.21
CA ASN A 155 7.43 6.72 0.24
C ASN A 155 7.47 5.19 0.12
N THR A 156 7.91 4.66 -1.03
CA THR A 156 8.02 3.19 -1.22
C THR A 156 9.03 2.55 -0.27
N LEU A 157 10.14 3.23 0.05
CA LEU A 157 11.11 2.77 1.04
C LEU A 157 10.51 2.76 2.45
N SER A 158 9.78 3.81 2.85
CA SER A 158 9.09 3.84 4.13
C SER A 158 8.16 2.64 4.27
N PHE A 159 7.34 2.37 3.25
CA PHE A 159 6.38 1.26 3.24
C PHE A 159 7.07 -0.11 3.30
N ASN A 160 8.08 -0.33 2.45
CA ASN A 160 8.82 -1.60 2.43
C ASN A 160 9.65 -1.82 3.71
N SER A 161 10.20 -0.76 4.30
CA SER A 161 11.09 -0.87 5.45
C SER A 161 10.42 -1.49 6.67
N SER A 162 9.14 -1.16 6.90
CA SER A 162 8.38 -1.74 8.00
C SER A 162 8.10 -3.22 7.76
N LEU A 163 7.60 -3.57 6.57
CA LEU A 163 7.37 -4.97 6.17
C LEU A 163 8.65 -5.81 6.29
N MET A 164 9.79 -5.31 5.82
CA MET A 164 11.09 -6.01 5.93
C MET A 164 11.50 -6.25 7.38
N ARG A 165 11.19 -5.34 8.31
CA ARG A 165 11.48 -5.52 9.74
C ARG A 165 10.60 -6.62 10.34
N GLU A 166 9.31 -6.64 10.03
CA GLU A 166 8.42 -7.71 10.50
C GLU A 166 8.82 -9.08 9.93
N LEU A 167 9.14 -9.14 8.63
CA LEU A 167 9.62 -10.37 7.98
C LEU A 167 10.94 -10.88 8.56
N ARG A 168 11.85 -9.99 8.96
CA ARG A 168 13.08 -10.37 9.70
C ARG A 168 12.75 -11.04 11.04
N ALA A 169 11.78 -10.51 11.78
CA ALA A 169 11.34 -11.12 13.03
C ALA A 169 10.68 -12.49 12.80
N VAL A 170 9.85 -12.61 11.76
CA VAL A 170 9.25 -13.90 11.35
C VAL A 170 10.32 -14.92 11.00
N LYS A 171 11.32 -14.55 10.20
CA LYS A 171 12.43 -15.43 9.83
C LYS A 171 13.21 -15.88 11.05
N PHE A 172 13.55 -14.96 11.95
CA PHE A 172 14.27 -15.28 13.19
C PHE A 172 13.51 -16.32 14.05
N VAL A 173 12.20 -16.13 14.26
CA VAL A 173 11.38 -17.10 15.01
C VAL A 173 11.28 -18.44 14.27
N THR A 174 11.13 -18.41 12.95
CA THR A 174 11.06 -19.63 12.13
C THR A 174 12.36 -20.43 12.22
N ASP A 175 13.51 -19.78 12.20
CA ASP A 175 14.83 -20.43 12.33
C ASP A 175 14.99 -21.10 13.69
N LEU A 176 14.59 -20.42 14.77
CA LEU A 176 14.61 -21.01 16.11
C LEU A 176 13.72 -22.26 16.21
N ILE A 177 12.56 -22.27 15.53
CA ILE A 177 11.68 -23.43 15.48
C ILE A 177 12.33 -24.56 14.66
N ASP A 178 12.86 -24.25 13.47
CA ASP A 178 13.45 -25.22 12.55
C ASP A 178 14.74 -25.86 13.13
N ASN A 179 15.49 -25.11 13.94
CA ASN A 179 16.66 -25.59 14.68
C ASN A 179 16.30 -26.37 15.96
N GLY A 180 15.02 -26.43 16.34
CA GLY A 180 14.55 -27.10 17.56
C GLY A 180 14.80 -26.33 18.87
N GLU A 181 15.17 -25.05 18.79
CA GLU A 181 15.35 -24.14 19.93
C GLU A 181 14.00 -23.68 20.51
N LEU A 182 12.98 -23.57 19.65
CA LEU A 182 11.59 -23.32 20.02
C LEU A 182 10.68 -24.48 19.63
N SER A 183 9.72 -24.80 20.49
CA SER A 183 8.70 -25.82 20.19
C SER A 183 7.67 -25.30 19.19
N SER A 184 7.47 -26.02 18.09
CA SER A 184 6.42 -25.78 17.09
C SER A 184 4.99 -26.01 17.61
N GLU A 185 4.82 -26.70 18.75
CA GLU A 185 3.53 -26.85 19.41
C GLU A 185 3.12 -25.58 20.17
N LYS A 186 4.11 -24.85 20.68
CA LYS A 186 3.91 -23.63 21.49
C LYS A 186 4.07 -22.35 20.68
N HIS A 187 4.81 -22.42 19.58
CA HIS A 187 5.11 -21.28 18.73
C HIS A 187 4.65 -21.57 17.31
N LYS A 188 3.92 -20.62 16.74
CA LYS A 188 3.44 -20.74 15.37
C LYS A 188 4.59 -20.57 14.40
N ARG A 189 4.93 -21.66 13.69
CA ARG A 189 5.75 -21.57 12.49
C ARG A 189 4.94 -20.94 11.36
N VAL A 190 5.48 -19.92 10.71
CA VAL A 190 4.79 -19.14 9.66
C VAL A 190 5.39 -19.44 8.29
N TYR A 191 4.54 -19.59 7.27
CA TYR A 191 4.91 -19.72 5.87
C TYR A 191 4.59 -18.43 5.14
N ILE A 192 5.57 -17.90 4.41
CA ILE A 192 5.43 -16.64 3.66
C ILE A 192 5.28 -16.94 2.18
N HIS A 193 4.26 -16.33 1.59
CA HIS A 193 3.97 -16.36 0.17
C HIS A 193 3.86 -14.94 -0.35
N THR A 194 4.27 -14.70 -1.59
CA THR A 194 4.12 -13.39 -2.22
C THR A 194 3.58 -13.50 -3.63
N ILE A 195 2.61 -12.66 -3.97
CA ILE A 195 2.25 -12.32 -5.35
C ILE A 195 2.88 -10.96 -5.65
N GLU A 196 3.68 -10.90 -6.70
CA GLU A 196 4.47 -9.72 -7.05
C GLU A 196 3.89 -9.03 -8.28
N ALA A 197 3.65 -7.72 -8.16
CA ALA A 197 3.23 -6.90 -9.30
C ALA A 197 4.40 -6.23 -10.03
N GLU A 198 5.66 -6.51 -9.68
CA GLU A 198 6.83 -5.80 -10.21
C GLU A 198 6.91 -5.83 -11.73
N SER A 199 6.63 -6.97 -12.36
CA SER A 199 6.62 -7.10 -13.83
C SER A 199 5.60 -6.20 -14.53
N VAL A 200 4.52 -5.84 -13.83
CA VAL A 200 3.46 -4.94 -14.31
C VAL A 200 3.84 -3.49 -14.01
N VAL A 201 4.31 -3.22 -12.79
CA VAL A 201 4.61 -1.86 -12.30
C VAL A 201 5.91 -1.30 -12.88
N LYS A 202 6.90 -2.12 -13.23
CA LYS A 202 8.16 -1.66 -13.83
C LYS A 202 7.97 -0.89 -15.14
N GLY A 203 6.94 -1.25 -15.92
CA GLY A 203 6.58 -0.53 -17.15
C GLY A 203 5.77 0.76 -16.92
N LEU A 204 5.39 1.04 -15.67
CA LEU A 204 4.47 2.11 -15.30
C LEU A 204 5.22 3.21 -14.55
N GLY A 205 5.39 4.38 -15.18
CA GLY A 205 6.04 5.53 -14.54
C GLY A 205 5.23 6.09 -13.36
N VAL A 206 5.84 6.94 -12.53
CA VAL A 206 5.20 7.52 -11.32
C VAL A 206 3.88 8.28 -11.62
N SER A 207 3.72 8.80 -12.84
CA SER A 207 2.47 9.44 -13.29
C SER A 207 1.29 8.48 -13.37
N SER A 208 1.53 7.20 -13.63
CA SER A 208 0.49 6.17 -13.77
C SER A 208 -0.33 5.97 -12.48
N LYS A 209 0.27 6.24 -11.31
CA LYS A 209 -0.40 6.14 -9.99
C LYS A 209 -1.58 7.10 -9.84
N LEU A 210 -1.63 8.15 -10.66
CA LEU A 210 -2.73 9.12 -10.68
C LEU A 210 -3.67 8.90 -11.87
N ASN A 211 -3.42 7.88 -12.70
CA ASN A 211 -4.27 7.56 -13.83
C ASN A 211 -5.53 6.81 -13.32
N THR A 212 -6.70 7.34 -13.67
CA THR A 212 -8.01 6.81 -13.29
C THR A 212 -8.85 6.42 -14.51
N ASP A 213 -8.24 6.31 -15.69
CA ASP A 213 -8.90 5.87 -16.92
C ASP A 213 -9.44 4.44 -16.76
N ALA A 214 -10.68 4.22 -17.20
CA ALA A 214 -11.37 2.93 -17.01
C ALA A 214 -10.62 1.75 -17.65
N GLU A 215 -10.08 1.93 -18.85
CA GLU A 215 -9.27 0.91 -19.54
C GLU A 215 -7.99 0.60 -18.76
N TYR A 216 -7.39 1.61 -18.11
CA TYR A 216 -6.20 1.42 -17.30
C TYR A 216 -6.50 0.67 -16.00
N ILE A 217 -7.62 0.99 -15.34
CA ILE A 217 -8.09 0.27 -14.15
C ILE A 217 -8.41 -1.20 -14.49
N ASP A 218 -9.09 -1.46 -15.61
CA ASP A 218 -9.33 -2.83 -16.07
C ASP A 218 -8.02 -3.56 -16.36
N TYR A 219 -7.06 -2.93 -17.05
CA TYR A 219 -5.73 -3.51 -17.27
C TYR A 219 -5.04 -3.92 -15.95
N LEU A 220 -5.08 -3.07 -14.92
CA LEU A 220 -4.52 -3.38 -13.61
C LEU A 220 -5.24 -4.56 -12.95
N PHE A 221 -6.58 -4.58 -13.03
CA PHE A 221 -7.40 -5.65 -12.49
C PHE A 221 -7.11 -7.00 -13.15
N GLN A 222 -7.08 -7.05 -14.49
CA GLN A 222 -6.75 -8.26 -15.25
C GLN A 222 -5.31 -8.72 -14.98
N SER A 223 -4.38 -7.78 -14.83
CA SER A 223 -2.98 -8.10 -14.49
C SER A 223 -2.86 -8.75 -13.12
N GLY A 224 -3.58 -8.23 -12.10
CA GLY A 224 -3.61 -8.83 -10.77
C GLY A 224 -4.18 -10.25 -10.78
N ARG A 225 -5.27 -10.48 -11.54
CA ARG A 225 -5.87 -11.80 -11.74
C ARG A 225 -4.88 -12.80 -12.34
N ARG A 226 -4.21 -12.40 -13.42
CA ARG A 226 -3.19 -13.24 -14.09
C ARG A 226 -2.05 -13.61 -13.15
N LEU A 227 -1.52 -12.64 -12.39
CA LEU A 227 -0.44 -12.90 -11.41
C LEU A 227 -0.88 -13.84 -10.29
N ALA A 228 -2.13 -13.74 -9.84
CA ALA A 228 -2.70 -14.67 -8.87
C ALA A 228 -2.85 -16.08 -9.46
N ASP A 229 -3.30 -16.21 -10.71
CA ASP A 229 -3.40 -17.50 -11.41
C ASP A 229 -2.01 -18.14 -11.59
N GLU A 230 -0.99 -17.36 -11.95
CA GLU A 230 0.41 -17.79 -12.04
C GLU A 230 0.95 -18.27 -10.69
N PHE A 231 0.66 -17.53 -9.61
CA PHE A 231 1.04 -17.94 -8.26
C PHE A 231 0.39 -19.28 -7.88
N LEU A 232 -0.91 -19.45 -8.12
CA LEU A 232 -1.62 -20.69 -7.81
C LEU A 232 -1.05 -21.86 -8.64
N ALA A 233 -0.81 -21.66 -9.94
CA ALA A 233 -0.23 -22.69 -10.80
C ALA A 233 1.15 -23.17 -10.33
N ASN A 234 1.98 -22.26 -9.79
CA ASN A 234 3.36 -22.55 -9.42
C ASN A 234 3.57 -22.92 -7.94
N HIS A 235 2.65 -22.51 -7.06
CA HIS A 235 2.90 -22.52 -5.60
C HIS A 235 1.72 -23.01 -4.74
N PHE A 236 0.57 -23.36 -5.32
CA PHE A 236 -0.58 -23.82 -4.55
C PHE A 236 -0.27 -25.06 -3.69
N ASP A 237 0.59 -25.96 -4.18
CA ASP A 237 1.03 -27.17 -3.48
C ASP A 237 1.89 -26.90 -2.24
N LYS A 238 2.47 -25.70 -2.13
CA LYS A 238 3.31 -25.24 -1.01
C LYS A 238 2.50 -24.70 0.16
N ILE A 239 1.27 -24.22 -0.07
CA ILE A 239 0.42 -23.63 0.97
C ILE A 239 0.18 -24.66 2.08
N GLY A 240 0.41 -24.25 3.32
CA GLY A 240 0.32 -25.07 4.53
C GLY A 240 1.51 -26.01 4.77
N LYS A 241 2.55 -25.96 3.92
CA LYS A 241 3.70 -26.88 3.99
C LYS A 241 5.04 -26.16 4.03
N GLN A 242 5.22 -25.15 3.18
CA GLN A 242 6.47 -24.40 3.08
C GLN A 242 6.24 -23.02 2.44
N SER A 243 7.12 -22.06 2.74
CA SER A 243 7.10 -20.75 2.10
C SER A 243 7.32 -20.89 0.59
N SER A 244 6.57 -20.12 -0.21
CA SER A 244 6.89 -19.96 -1.64
C SER A 244 7.91 -18.84 -1.88
N THR A 245 8.10 -17.97 -0.90
CA THR A 245 9.05 -16.85 -0.95
C THR A 245 10.27 -17.13 -0.09
N ASP A 246 11.47 -16.97 -0.66
CA ASP A 246 12.69 -16.85 0.12
C ASP A 246 12.76 -15.43 0.70
N ILE A 247 12.60 -15.32 2.02
CA ILE A 247 12.58 -14.03 2.71
C ILE A 247 13.97 -13.37 2.67
N VAL A 248 15.04 -14.17 2.71
CA VAL A 248 16.41 -13.66 2.75
C VAL A 248 16.77 -13.07 1.40
N GLU A 249 16.63 -13.86 0.33
CA GLU A 249 16.95 -13.41 -1.03
C GLU A 249 16.16 -12.14 -1.41
N LYS A 250 14.92 -12.04 -0.95
CA LYS A 250 14.01 -10.97 -1.37
C LYS A 250 14.06 -9.71 -0.50
N PHE A 251 14.20 -9.85 0.82
CA PHE A 251 13.97 -8.77 1.77
C PHE A 251 15.17 -8.48 2.69
N MET A 252 16.32 -9.13 2.54
CA MET A 252 17.48 -8.96 3.41
C MET A 252 18.76 -8.73 2.62
#